data_AF-A0A950QFY0-F1
#
_entry.id   AF-A0A950QFY0-F1
#
_cell.length_a   1.000
_cell.length_b   1.000
_cell.length_c   1.000
_cell.angle_alpha   90.00
_cell.angle_beta   90.00
_cell.angle_gamma   90.00
#
_symmetry.space_group_name_H-M   'P 1'
#
loop_
_entity.id
_entity.type
_entity.pdbx_description
1 polymer ?
#
loop_
_entity_poly.entity_id
_entity_poly.type
_entity_poly.pdbx_seq_one_letter_code
_entity_poly.pdbx_strand_id
1 'polypeptide(L)' 'MKRFYRNVAASAAADGGYTILLDGKAVKSLKRASLSLPNLSLAEAIAEEWGQQ' A
#
# COMPACT_ATOMS: atom_id res chain seq x y z
N MET A 1 8.39 2.25 -16.02
CA MET A 1 7.41 1.24 -15.55
C MET A 1 6.03 1.75 -15.95
N LYS A 2 5.16 0.96 -16.59
CA LYS A 2 3.81 1.44 -16.94
C LYS A 2 2.89 1.28 -15.73
N ARG A 3 2.30 2.38 -15.26
CA ARG A 3 1.28 2.35 -14.19
C ARG A 3 0.10 1.48 -14.63
N PHE A 4 -0.31 0.56 -13.77
CA PHE A 4 -1.41 -0.39 -14.01
C PHE A 4 -2.60 -0.19 -13.07
N TYR A 5 -2.49 0.71 -12.10
CA TYR A 5 -3.49 1.00 -11.07
C TYR A 5 -3.98 2.44 -11.17
N ARG A 6 -5.18 2.74 -10.67
CA ARG A 6 -5.76 4.10 -10.68
C ARG A 6 -5.76 4.74 -9.30
N ASN A 7 -6.22 4.01 -8.30
CA ASN A 7 -6.36 4.50 -6.93
C ASN A 7 -5.30 3.87 -6.03
N VAL A 8 -4.73 4.69 -5.14
CA VAL A 8 -3.79 4.26 -4.11
C VAL A 8 -4.30 4.76 -2.77
N ALA A 9 -4.33 3.90 -1.75
CA ALA A 9 -4.79 4.27 -0.42
C ALA A 9 -4.01 3.52 0.68
N ALA A 10 -3.79 4.17 1.82
CA ALA A 10 -3.38 3.51 3.05
C ALA A 10 -4.59 2.86 3.73
N SER A 11 -4.39 1.70 4.34
CA SER A 11 -5.43 0.98 5.09
C SER A 11 -4.84 0.25 6.28
N ALA A 12 -5.66 0.02 7.32
CA ALA A 12 -5.30 -0.92 8.37
C ALA A 12 -5.11 -2.33 7.79
N ALA A 13 -4.10 -3.03 8.29
CA ALA A 13 -3.81 -4.42 7.98
C ALA A 13 -4.37 -5.35 9.07
N ALA A 14 -4.53 -6.63 8.74
CA ALA A 14 -5.12 -7.61 9.65
C ALA A 14 -4.23 -7.93 10.88
N ASP A 15 -2.93 -7.65 10.79
CA ASP A 15 -1.93 -7.90 11.83
C ASP A 15 -1.71 -6.69 12.76
N GLY A 16 -2.59 -5.68 12.70
CA GLY A 16 -2.46 -4.45 13.49
C GLY A 16 -1.48 -3.42 12.91
N GLY A 17 -0.85 -3.72 11.77
CA GLY A 17 -0.08 -2.76 10.99
C GLY A 17 -0.92 -2.02 9.96
N TYR A 18 -0.24 -1.47 8.95
CA TYR A 18 -0.85 -0.74 7.84
C TYR A 18 -0.39 -1.31 6.50
N THR A 19 -1.21 -1.21 5.47
CA THR A 19 -0.89 -1.68 4.13
C THR A 19 -1.28 -0.64 3.08
N ILE A 20 -0.85 -0.87 1.85
CA ILE A 20 -1.21 -0.07 0.68
C ILE A 20 -2.23 -0.85 -0.14
N LEU A 21 -3.30 -0.18 -0.54
CA LEU A 21 -4.30 -0.70 -1.48
C LEU A 21 -4.06 -0.09 -2.86
N LEU A 22 -3.93 -0.93 -3.87
CA LEU A 22 -3.97 -0.54 -5.28
C LEU A 22 -5.30 -0.98 -5.87
N ASP A 23 -6.13 -0.01 -6.29
CA ASP A 23 -7.51 -0.25 -6.74
C ASP A 23 -8.30 -1.15 -5.78
N GLY A 24 -8.13 -0.90 -4.48
CA GLY A 24 -8.79 -1.65 -3.40
C GLY A 24 -8.16 -3.00 -3.04
N LYS A 25 -7.05 -3.40 -3.69
CA LYS A 25 -6.34 -4.65 -3.40
C LYS A 25 -5.07 -4.41 -2.60
N ALA A 26 -4.93 -5.09 -1.47
CA ALA A 26 -3.73 -5.02 -0.64
C ALA A 26 -2.47 -5.48 -1.39
N VAL A 27 -1.44 -4.66 -1.32
CA VAL A 27 -0.14 -4.92 -1.91
C VAL A 27 0.55 -6.05 -1.15
N LYS A 28 1.21 -6.92 -1.92
CA LYS A 28 2.04 -7.99 -1.38
C LYS A 28 3.50 -7.70 -1.67
N SER A 29 4.38 -8.15 -0.80
CA SER A 29 5.82 -8.15 -1.05
C SER A 29 6.19 -9.10 -2.19
N LEU A 30 7.43 -9.04 -2.65
CA LEU A 30 7.96 -9.93 -3.69
C LEU A 30 7.80 -11.42 -3.34
N LYS A 31 7.87 -11.77 -2.06
CA LYS A 31 7.65 -13.14 -1.57
C LYS A 31 6.17 -13.47 -1.33
N ARG A 32 5.25 -12.65 -1.84
CA ARG A 32 3.78 -12.76 -1.67
C ARG A 32 3.31 -12.64 -0.22
N ALA A 33 4.16 -12.18 0.69
CA ALA A 33 3.75 -11.87 2.06
C ALA A 33 2.94 -10.58 2.08
N SER A 34 2.03 -10.45 3.05
CA SER A 34 1.32 -9.20 3.31
C SER A 34 2.33 -8.07 3.55
N LEU A 35 2.19 -6.95 2.84
CA LEU A 35 2.96 -5.76 3.14
C LEU A 35 2.36 -5.10 4.37
N SER A 36 3.09 -5.12 5.50
CA SER A 36 2.68 -4.52 6.76
C SER A 36 3.68 -3.44 7.18
N LEU A 37 3.16 -2.24 7.44
CA LEU A 37 3.89 -1.03 7.79
C LEU A 37 3.59 -0.69 9.26
N PRO A 38 4.57 -0.17 10.01
CA PRO A 38 4.45 0.02 11.45
C PRO A 38 3.55 1.19 11.88
N ASN A 39 3.28 2.15 11.00
CA ASN A 39 2.43 3.30 11.31
C ASN A 39 1.71 3.85 10.07
N LEU A 40 0.64 4.61 10.34
CA LEU A 40 -0.21 5.19 9.30
C LEU A 40 0.54 6.22 8.46
N SER A 41 1.35 7.09 9.07
CA SER A 41 2.03 8.17 8.37
C SER A 41 2.99 7.67 7.29
N LEU A 42 3.67 6.54 7.53
CA LEU A 42 4.51 5.90 6.53
C LEU A 42 3.66 5.31 5.39
N ALA A 43 2.52 4.71 5.71
CA ALA A 43 1.61 4.17 4.71
C ALA A 43 1.03 5.28 3.82
N GLU A 44 0.65 6.41 4.41
CA GLU A 44 0.14 7.59 3.68
C GLU A 44 1.20 8.18 2.75
N ALA A 45 2.44 8.37 3.24
CA ALA A 45 3.54 8.88 2.42
C ALA A 45 3.84 7.98 1.21
N ILE A 46 3.84 6.66 1.40
CA ILE A 46 4.04 5.70 0.29
C ILE A 46 2.85 5.76 -0.68
N ALA A 47 1.62 5.84 -0.16
CA ALA A 47 0.43 5.93 -1.00
C ALA A 47 0.45 7.19 -1.87
N GLU A 48 0.91 8.32 -1.32
CA GLU A 48 1.08 9.58 -2.04
C GLU A 48 2.15 9.46 -3.13
N GLU A 49 3.34 8.94 -2.81
CA GLU A 49 4.42 8.74 -3.78
C GLU A 49 3.95 7.91 -4.98
N TRP A 50 3.26 6.79 -4.71
CA TRP A 50 2.78 5.90 -5.76
C TRP A 50 1.58 6.49 -6.52
N GLY A 51 0.76 7.31 -5.87
CA GLY A 51 -0.33 8.03 -6.51
C GLY A 51 0.15 9.01 -7.59
N GLN A 52 1.37 9.53 -7.45
CA GLN A 52 2.01 10.50 -8.37
C GLN A 52 2.79 9.85 -9.53
N GLN A 53 2.89 8.51 -9.57
CA GLN A 53 3.56 7.77 -10.65
C GLN A 53 2.76 7.71 -11.95
#